data_AF-A0A936SVF4-F1
#
_entry.id   AF-A0A936SVF4-F1
#
_cell.length_a   1.000
_cell.length_b   1.000
_cell.length_c   1.000
_cell.angle_alpha   90.00
_cell.angle_beta   90.00
_cell.angle_gamma   90.00
#
_symmetry.space_group_name_H-M   'P 1'
#
loop_
_entity.id
_entity.type
_entity.pdbx_description
1 polymer ?
#
loop_
_entity_poly.entity_id
_entity_poly.type
_entity_poly.pdbx_seq_one_letter_code
_entity_poly.pdbx_strand_id
1 'polypeptide(L)'
;MMLKIRVNMFGGVAAMGLLAWVLIASPQVAAGKDGRGGSHGDVRYELWASDQSNTVVGKGALGIDGSLLWIWDNKTIEKQVDGGRSAAPMPCAGTAAPCDTNLVFPAGLSEYNEFNAFTGNMRPPAGRLHSAFIDPQQKYALLSFFAPGGGMVGVMDAETKEAVALFRATQTGTGRTNHMSFWRYDGLAILVCNLDGRIVERIDVTRDATGRITGLSYNMRAGMGVGKGQTVVEPPRVYLGSNAVGHPLIGSIEGGTSDFSDLTPNGFCKENGCTGGSNGSSGGRPNNAILCPIPANNNALVYVTLAGGGLLVIDSSATPMAIVAEYGNEVINGAGCAGTQANGLIHLDGGVSAGTAGLTQSTYAVYVLPHAAFPFAPEHNSENQPLPVVVIKDPTNTLTNGNHDHSGEASNDTGQIPGTTTRRDAHGVVATVDEKYVHTGDRIQNKVEVVKTRGQSKPVATYDLTSENGEGRGIGPCLAASVTDDPSMPVNDPAPDLISRSPNGDYLFVALRGPAPVTANHAAQGSCPGVGVIKLEKGGKSGRLYGVIRTTNTVDTAPGSPPGGHAYTGRERSDVHFVDIRIVGESTD
;
A
#
# COMPACT_ATOMS: atom_id res chain seq x y z
N MET A 1 -45.66 -31.55 -59.90
CA MET A 1 -46.37 -32.52 -59.02
C MET A 1 -46.44 -31.85 -57.65
N MET A 2 -47.51 -31.10 -57.33
CA MET A 2 -48.68 -31.62 -56.62
C MET A 2 -48.22 -32.44 -55.39
N LEU A 3 -48.54 -32.12 -54.12
CA LEU A 3 -49.79 -31.54 -53.64
C LEU A 3 -49.72 -31.39 -52.09
N LYS A 4 -50.20 -30.25 -51.56
CA LYS A 4 -51.00 -30.08 -50.30
C LYS A 4 -50.37 -30.48 -48.93
N ILE A 5 -50.61 -29.81 -47.79
CA ILE A 5 -51.55 -28.74 -47.41
C ILE A 5 -51.11 -28.15 -46.05
N ARG A 6 -51.35 -26.84 -45.91
CA ARG A 6 -51.30 -26.01 -44.69
C ARG A 6 -52.36 -26.49 -43.67
N VAL A 7 -52.34 -26.07 -42.39
CA VAL A 7 -53.19 -24.95 -41.89
C VAL A 7 -53.10 -25.03 -40.35
N ASN A 8 -52.43 -24.05 -39.72
CA ASN A 8 -52.99 -23.03 -38.79
C ASN A 8 -52.95 -23.47 -37.31
N MET A 9 -52.78 -22.59 -36.32
CA MET A 9 -52.84 -21.14 -36.25
C MET A 9 -52.33 -20.66 -34.88
N PHE A 10 -51.85 -19.41 -34.85
CA PHE A 10 -51.75 -18.45 -33.74
C PHE A 10 -50.87 -18.80 -32.52
N GLY A 11 -49.95 -17.94 -32.08
CA GLY A 11 -49.62 -16.59 -32.52
C GLY A 11 -48.66 -15.93 -31.53
N GLY A 12 -48.06 -14.82 -31.95
CA GLY A 12 -47.37 -13.89 -31.05
C GLY A 12 -45.93 -13.58 -31.44
N VAL A 13 -45.78 -12.57 -32.30
CA VAL A 13 -44.52 -12.01 -32.79
C VAL A 13 -43.90 -11.09 -31.73
N ALA A 14 -42.60 -11.22 -31.49
CA ALA A 14 -41.74 -10.09 -31.13
C ALA A 14 -40.39 -10.27 -31.83
N ALA A 15 -40.09 -9.35 -32.74
CA ALA A 15 -38.97 -9.38 -33.65
C ALA A 15 -37.63 -9.08 -32.95
N MET A 16 -36.64 -9.93 -33.22
CA MET A 16 -35.22 -9.63 -33.01
C MET A 16 -34.78 -8.52 -33.97
N GLY A 17 -34.31 -7.40 -33.42
CA GLY A 17 -33.56 -6.38 -34.13
C GLY A 17 -32.14 -6.32 -33.55
N LEU A 18 -31.15 -6.60 -34.40
CA LEU A 18 -29.72 -6.48 -34.12
C LEU A 18 -29.37 -5.08 -33.58
N LEU A 19 -28.69 -5.02 -32.44
CA LEU A 19 -27.74 -3.94 -32.13
C LEU A 19 -26.34 -4.56 -32.01
N ALA A 20 -25.50 -4.23 -32.98
CA ALA A 20 -24.07 -4.54 -32.96
C ALA A 20 -23.38 -3.65 -31.91
N TRP A 21 -22.88 -4.26 -30.84
CA TRP A 21 -21.91 -3.64 -29.95
C TRP A 21 -20.50 -3.93 -30.47
N VAL A 22 -19.84 -2.90 -30.96
CA VAL A 22 -18.39 -2.92 -31.20
C VAL A 22 -17.72 -2.87 -29.82
N LEU A 23 -17.33 -4.03 -29.32
CA LEU A 23 -16.41 -4.16 -28.19
C LEU A 23 -15.03 -3.68 -28.65
N ILE A 24 -14.66 -2.46 -28.26
CA ILE A 24 -13.26 -2.04 -28.30
C ILE A 24 -12.58 -2.77 -27.13
N ALA A 25 -11.98 -3.91 -27.45
CA ALA A 25 -11.07 -4.60 -26.55
C ALA A 25 -9.81 -3.74 -26.41
N SER A 26 -9.62 -3.14 -25.24
CA SER A 26 -8.32 -2.58 -24.84
C SER A 26 -7.28 -3.71 -24.83
N PRO A 27 -6.04 -3.46 -25.28
CA PRO A 27 -5.03 -4.50 -25.37
C PRO A 27 -4.65 -4.95 -23.96
N GLN A 28 -5.06 -6.18 -23.64
CA GLN A 28 -4.47 -6.95 -22.57
C GLN A 28 -2.99 -7.13 -22.92
N VAL A 29 -2.09 -6.61 -22.07
CA VAL A 29 -0.79 -7.27 -21.95
C VAL A 29 -1.08 -8.60 -21.26
N ALA A 30 -1.34 -9.62 -22.06
CA ALA A 30 -1.47 -10.99 -21.62
C ALA A 30 -0.13 -11.44 -21.04
N ALA A 31 0.02 -11.34 -19.71
CA ALA A 31 0.95 -12.21 -19.01
C ALA A 31 0.46 -13.65 -19.24
N GLY A 32 1.22 -14.39 -20.05
CA GLY A 32 0.85 -15.71 -20.55
C GLY A 32 0.41 -16.65 -19.44
N LYS A 33 -0.83 -17.13 -19.52
CA LYS A 33 -1.34 -18.28 -18.78
C LYS A 33 -0.79 -19.56 -19.41
N ASP A 34 0.52 -19.78 -19.35
CA ASP A 34 1.11 -21.08 -19.68
C ASP A 34 2.25 -21.40 -18.70
N GLY A 35 1.96 -22.27 -17.75
CA GLY A 35 2.90 -22.80 -16.77
C GLY A 35 3.88 -23.81 -17.38
N ARG A 36 4.70 -23.38 -18.34
CA ARG A 36 5.91 -24.07 -18.78
C ARG A 36 7.00 -23.02 -18.97
N GLY A 37 8.15 -23.23 -18.35
CA GLY A 37 9.34 -22.38 -18.47
C GLY A 37 9.83 -22.31 -19.92
N GLY A 38 9.23 -21.41 -20.70
CA GLY A 38 9.83 -20.84 -21.91
C GLY A 38 10.72 -19.68 -21.48
N SER A 39 11.83 -19.47 -22.20
CA SER A 39 12.73 -18.35 -21.98
C SER A 39 11.95 -17.04 -21.97
N HIS A 40 11.71 -16.49 -20.78
CA HIS A 40 11.10 -15.18 -20.63
C HIS A 40 12.06 -14.18 -21.27
N GLY A 41 11.63 -13.49 -22.32
CA GLY A 41 12.40 -12.37 -22.87
C GLY A 41 12.68 -11.34 -21.78
N ASP A 42 13.79 -10.61 -21.89
CA ASP A 42 14.20 -9.55 -20.96
C ASP A 42 13.11 -8.47 -20.85
N VAL A 43 12.12 -8.67 -19.97
CA VAL A 43 11.17 -7.62 -19.63
C VAL A 43 11.95 -6.55 -18.88
N ARG A 44 12.10 -5.37 -19.48
CA ARG A 44 12.75 -4.24 -18.83
C ARG A 44 11.81 -3.64 -17.78
N TYR A 45 12.36 -3.31 -16.62
CA TYR A 45 11.61 -2.63 -15.57
C TYR A 45 12.50 -1.70 -14.75
N GLU A 46 11.85 -0.75 -14.09
CA GLU A 46 12.44 0.10 -13.06
C GLU A 46 11.91 -0.36 -11.69
N LEU A 47 12.80 -0.45 -10.72
CA LEU A 47 12.46 -0.68 -9.31
C LEU A 47 12.43 0.67 -8.59
N TRP A 48 11.31 1.00 -7.96
CA TRP A 48 11.08 2.26 -7.25
C TRP A 48 10.94 1.99 -5.76
N ALA A 49 11.70 2.69 -4.92
CA ALA A 49 11.67 2.50 -3.47
C ALA A 49 11.61 3.84 -2.71
N SER A 50 10.65 3.95 -1.79
CA SER A 50 10.41 5.13 -0.98
C SER A 50 11.15 5.04 0.34
N ASP A 51 12.01 6.02 0.60
CA ASP A 51 12.77 6.15 1.84
C ASP A 51 12.20 7.27 2.71
N GLN A 52 11.85 6.92 3.93
CA GLN A 52 11.14 7.78 4.87
C GLN A 52 12.05 8.72 5.66
N SER A 53 13.36 8.52 5.58
CA SER A 53 14.35 9.30 6.32
C SER A 53 14.38 10.77 5.91
N ASN A 54 14.80 11.65 6.81
CA ASN A 54 14.84 13.08 6.48
C ASN A 54 15.87 13.36 5.38
N THR A 55 15.50 14.18 4.41
CA THR A 55 16.41 14.68 3.36
C THR A 55 17.00 16.04 3.71
N VAL A 56 16.59 16.60 4.84
CA VAL A 56 16.99 17.92 5.29
C VAL A 56 17.67 17.80 6.66
N VAL A 57 18.83 18.42 6.79
CA VAL A 57 19.63 18.42 8.03
C VAL A 57 18.90 19.10 9.19
N GLY A 58 19.24 18.70 10.43
CA GLY A 58 18.85 19.43 11.64
C GLY A 58 17.37 19.35 12.04
N LYS A 59 16.63 18.36 11.51
CA LYS A 59 15.25 18.11 11.94
C LYS A 59 15.21 17.58 13.38
N GLY A 60 14.22 18.02 14.15
CA GLY A 60 14.10 17.69 15.58
C GLY A 60 13.64 16.25 15.88
N ALA A 61 13.15 15.53 14.87
CA ALA A 61 12.76 14.13 14.94
C ALA A 61 12.91 13.45 13.57
N LEU A 62 12.93 12.12 13.56
CA LEU A 62 12.95 11.31 12.35
C LEU A 62 11.68 11.52 11.50
N GLY A 63 11.84 11.55 10.18
CA GLY A 63 10.71 11.57 9.23
C GLY A 63 9.81 12.79 9.26
N ILE A 64 10.36 13.96 9.59
CA ILE A 64 9.65 15.24 9.49
C ILE A 64 9.62 15.73 8.04
N ASP A 65 10.73 15.55 7.30
CA ASP A 65 10.92 16.14 5.97
C ASP A 65 11.87 15.27 5.15
N GLY A 66 11.30 14.21 4.60
CA GLY A 66 11.99 13.15 3.86
C GLY A 66 11.45 13.02 2.46
N SER A 67 12.32 12.87 1.47
CA SER A 67 11.88 12.94 0.07
C SER A 67 12.67 12.03 -0.88
N LEU A 68 13.53 11.15 -0.35
CA LEU A 68 14.34 10.25 -1.16
C LEU A 68 13.48 9.18 -1.81
N LEU A 69 13.49 9.19 -3.14
CA LEU A 69 12.96 8.15 -3.98
C LEU A 69 14.15 7.49 -4.70
N TRP A 70 14.33 6.21 -4.48
CA TRP A 70 15.36 5.43 -5.14
C TRP A 70 14.76 4.72 -6.36
N ILE A 71 15.42 4.86 -7.52
CA ILE A 71 14.93 4.25 -8.76
C ILE A 71 16.11 3.54 -9.42
N TRP A 72 15.96 2.28 -9.81
CA TRP A 72 17.01 1.51 -10.48
C TRP A 72 16.49 0.82 -11.73
N ASP A 73 17.34 0.69 -12.76
CA ASP A 73 17.08 -0.15 -13.92
C ASP A 73 17.38 -1.61 -13.60
N ASN A 74 16.49 -2.53 -14.00
CA ASN A 74 16.60 -3.95 -13.68
C ASN A 74 17.94 -4.58 -14.07
N LYS A 75 18.55 -4.16 -15.18
CA LYS A 75 19.83 -4.71 -15.63
C LYS A 75 20.97 -4.39 -14.67
N THR A 76 20.87 -3.28 -13.93
CA THR A 76 21.87 -2.91 -12.91
C THR A 76 21.69 -3.72 -11.63
N ILE A 77 20.43 -4.02 -11.28
CA ILE A 77 20.07 -4.89 -10.15
C ILE A 77 20.58 -6.31 -10.42
N GLU A 78 20.23 -6.88 -11.57
CA GLU A 78 20.64 -8.23 -11.99
C GLU A 78 22.17 -8.39 -11.97
N LYS A 79 22.89 -7.40 -12.52
CA LYS A 79 24.36 -7.39 -12.45
C LYS A 79 24.88 -7.36 -11.02
N GLN A 80 24.29 -6.58 -10.12
CA GLN A 80 24.73 -6.54 -8.72
C GLN A 80 24.51 -7.88 -8.04
N VAL A 81 23.31 -8.46 -8.18
CA VAL A 81 22.98 -9.70 -7.47
C VAL A 81 23.77 -10.91 -7.99
N ASP A 82 24.28 -10.85 -9.21
CA ASP A 82 25.21 -11.85 -9.78
C ASP A 82 26.69 -11.55 -9.48
N GLY A 83 26.97 -10.73 -8.46
CA GLY A 83 28.32 -10.45 -7.97
C GLY A 83 29.06 -9.33 -8.72
N GLY A 84 28.35 -8.59 -9.57
CA GLY A 84 28.85 -7.42 -10.26
C GLY A 84 28.88 -6.16 -9.39
N ARG A 85 28.96 -5.00 -10.06
CA ARG A 85 28.97 -3.69 -9.40
C ARG A 85 27.61 -3.38 -8.78
N SER A 86 27.62 -2.57 -7.71
CA SER A 86 26.41 -2.03 -7.10
C SER A 86 25.54 -1.28 -8.11
N ALA A 87 24.23 -1.47 -8.02
CA ALA A 87 23.22 -0.81 -8.83
C ALA A 87 23.19 0.68 -8.48
N ALA A 88 23.41 1.53 -9.48
CA ALA A 88 23.39 2.98 -9.31
C ALA A 88 21.94 3.48 -9.43
N PRO A 89 21.46 4.34 -8.51
CA PRO A 89 20.14 4.92 -8.62
C PRO A 89 20.08 5.95 -9.77
N MET A 90 18.89 6.15 -10.31
CA MET A 90 18.57 7.12 -11.33
C MET A 90 18.03 8.43 -10.72
N PRO A 91 18.27 9.58 -11.37
CA PRO A 91 17.70 10.86 -10.95
C PRO A 91 16.22 10.97 -11.35
N CYS A 92 15.52 11.96 -10.78
CA CYS A 92 14.27 12.47 -11.34
C CYS A 92 14.52 13.69 -12.24
N ALA A 93 13.46 14.18 -12.90
CA ALA A 93 13.55 15.38 -13.71
C ALA A 93 14.05 16.57 -12.88
N GLY A 94 15.17 17.14 -13.31
CA GLY A 94 15.77 18.32 -12.65
C GLY A 94 16.49 18.03 -11.33
N THR A 95 16.72 16.76 -10.95
CA THR A 95 17.41 16.40 -9.70
C THR A 95 18.68 15.59 -9.93
N ALA A 96 19.53 15.49 -8.89
CA ALA A 96 20.55 14.45 -8.82
C ALA A 96 19.91 13.10 -8.42
N ALA A 97 20.70 12.02 -8.50
CA ALA A 97 20.34 10.71 -7.95
C ALA A 97 20.90 10.55 -6.52
N PRO A 98 20.20 9.88 -5.59
CA PRO A 98 18.81 9.43 -5.71
C PRO A 98 17.84 10.60 -5.87
N CYS A 99 16.65 10.32 -6.38
CA CYS A 99 15.65 11.34 -6.64
C CYS A 99 15.19 12.02 -5.34
N ASP A 100 15.15 13.35 -5.34
CA ASP A 100 14.61 14.16 -4.26
C ASP A 100 13.25 14.73 -4.70
N THR A 101 12.19 14.18 -4.12
CA THR A 101 10.81 14.55 -4.48
C THR A 101 10.41 15.95 -3.99
N ASN A 102 11.13 16.55 -3.03
CA ASN A 102 10.93 17.94 -2.63
C ASN A 102 11.43 18.92 -3.70
N LEU A 103 12.38 18.51 -4.53
CA LEU A 103 12.81 19.28 -5.70
C LEU A 103 11.87 19.07 -6.89
N VAL A 104 11.37 17.84 -7.09
CA VAL A 104 10.41 17.52 -8.16
C VAL A 104 9.10 18.31 -8.00
N PHE A 105 8.64 18.49 -6.75
CA PHE A 105 7.50 19.32 -6.37
C PHE A 105 7.96 20.61 -5.67
N PRO A 106 8.23 21.72 -6.41
CA PRO A 106 8.89 22.88 -5.83
C PRO A 106 8.11 23.54 -4.69
N ALA A 107 8.81 24.16 -3.73
CA ALA A 107 8.19 24.95 -2.67
C ALA A 107 7.43 26.19 -3.19
N GLY A 108 7.73 26.66 -4.41
CA GLY A 108 7.09 27.82 -5.03
C GLY A 108 5.72 27.55 -5.67
N LEU A 109 5.18 26.33 -5.58
CA LEU A 109 3.85 26.03 -6.07
C LEU A 109 2.80 26.80 -5.26
N SER A 110 1.87 27.46 -5.94
CA SER A 110 0.82 28.29 -5.34
C SER A 110 -0.33 27.44 -4.83
N GLU A 111 -0.83 27.73 -3.64
CA GLU A 111 -1.95 27.01 -3.01
C GLU A 111 -3.31 27.54 -3.50
N TYR A 112 -4.21 26.62 -3.84
CA TYR A 112 -5.59 26.90 -4.23
C TYR A 112 -6.58 26.18 -3.33
N ASN A 113 -7.68 26.84 -3.01
CA ASN A 113 -8.73 26.35 -2.11
C ASN A 113 -9.82 25.55 -2.84
N GLU A 114 -10.84 25.12 -2.11
CA GLU A 114 -11.98 24.34 -2.60
C GLU A 114 -12.84 25.04 -3.67
N PHE A 115 -12.67 26.36 -3.84
CA PHE A 115 -13.29 27.14 -4.90
C PHE A 115 -12.35 27.33 -6.10
N ASN A 116 -11.21 26.64 -6.12
CA ASN A 116 -10.12 26.80 -7.08
C ASN A 116 -9.59 28.24 -7.15
N ALA A 117 -9.63 28.96 -6.01
CA ALA A 117 -9.10 30.30 -5.89
C ALA A 117 -7.74 30.28 -5.17
N PHE A 118 -6.80 31.08 -5.67
CA PHE A 118 -5.48 31.25 -5.06
C PHE A 118 -5.63 31.81 -3.65
N THR A 119 -4.96 31.18 -2.66
CA THR A 119 -5.09 31.55 -1.24
C THR A 119 -4.13 32.65 -0.81
N GLY A 120 -3.13 32.98 -1.63
CA GLY A 120 -2.00 33.83 -1.22
C GLY A 120 -0.83 33.03 -0.64
N ASN A 121 -1.01 31.73 -0.36
CA ASN A 121 0.02 30.88 0.22
C ASN A 121 0.74 30.06 -0.85
N MET A 122 1.91 29.54 -0.46
CA MET A 122 2.68 28.58 -1.24
C MET A 122 2.62 27.19 -0.59
N ARG A 123 3.10 26.18 -1.32
CA ARG A 123 3.22 24.81 -0.84
C ARG A 123 4.00 24.75 0.48
N PRO A 124 3.43 24.21 1.57
CA PRO A 124 4.18 23.93 2.78
C PRO A 124 5.09 22.69 2.58
N PRO A 125 5.97 22.36 3.54
CA PRO A 125 6.71 21.10 3.49
C PRO A 125 5.78 19.89 3.29
N ALA A 126 6.18 18.94 2.45
CA ALA A 126 5.32 17.81 2.10
C ALA A 126 5.16 16.77 3.23
N GLY A 127 6.19 16.64 4.08
CA GLY A 127 6.35 15.54 5.03
C GLY A 127 7.39 14.54 4.55
N ARG A 128 7.36 13.32 5.10
CA ARG A 128 8.21 12.22 4.62
C ARG A 128 7.54 11.43 3.49
N LEU A 129 8.30 11.08 2.45
CA LEU A 129 7.84 10.18 1.41
C LEU A 129 7.56 8.80 2.03
N HIS A 130 6.30 8.37 1.97
CA HIS A 130 5.84 7.15 2.61
C HIS A 130 5.63 6.03 1.58
N SER A 131 5.15 6.35 0.37
CA SER A 131 5.02 5.38 -0.73
C SER A 131 5.07 6.05 -2.11
N ALA A 132 5.33 5.24 -3.14
CA ALA A 132 5.38 5.63 -4.55
C ALA A 132 4.79 4.50 -5.45
N PHE A 133 3.46 4.37 -5.50
CA PHE A 133 2.78 3.33 -6.28
C PHE A 133 2.78 3.63 -7.77
N ILE A 134 3.14 2.65 -8.59
CA ILE A 134 3.03 2.76 -10.04
C ILE A 134 1.57 2.55 -10.46
N ASP A 135 1.09 3.39 -11.38
CA ASP A 135 -0.28 3.30 -11.87
C ASP A 135 -0.50 2.02 -12.70
N PRO A 136 -1.73 1.51 -12.79
CA PRO A 136 -2.02 0.27 -13.53
C PRO A 136 -1.60 0.30 -15.00
N GLN A 137 -1.47 1.50 -15.60
CA GLN A 137 -1.05 1.70 -16.98
C GLN A 137 0.47 1.90 -17.15
N GLN A 138 1.25 1.87 -16.05
CA GLN A 138 2.72 1.99 -16.02
C GLN A 138 3.27 3.35 -16.48
N LYS A 139 2.42 4.38 -16.49
CA LYS A 139 2.71 5.75 -16.96
C LYS A 139 2.96 6.74 -15.84
N TYR A 140 2.39 6.52 -14.65
CA TYR A 140 2.44 7.49 -13.55
C TYR A 140 2.83 6.82 -12.25
N ALA A 141 3.44 7.59 -11.34
CA ALA A 141 3.67 7.21 -9.97
C ALA A 141 2.82 8.08 -9.04
N LEU A 142 2.20 7.46 -8.04
CA LEU A 142 1.42 8.10 -6.99
C LEU A 142 2.23 8.12 -5.70
N LEU A 143 2.55 9.33 -5.26
CA LEU A 143 3.38 9.57 -4.09
C LEU A 143 2.51 9.97 -2.90
N SER A 144 2.77 9.34 -1.76
CA SER A 144 2.13 9.69 -0.49
C SER A 144 3.15 10.29 0.46
N PHE A 145 2.87 11.47 1.00
CA PHE A 145 3.73 12.12 1.98
C PHE A 145 3.06 12.18 3.35
N PHE A 146 3.70 11.53 4.31
CA PHE A 146 3.24 11.40 5.68
C PHE A 146 3.83 12.53 6.54
N ALA A 147 2.98 13.27 7.24
CA ALA A 147 3.39 14.12 8.34
C ALA A 147 2.15 14.43 9.19
N PRO A 148 2.24 14.43 10.52
CA PRO A 148 1.15 14.89 11.38
C PRO A 148 0.70 16.32 10.97
N GLY A 149 -0.56 16.47 10.60
CA GLY A 149 -1.13 17.73 10.10
C GLY A 149 -0.79 18.07 8.64
N GLY A 150 0.06 17.26 7.99
CA GLY A 150 0.46 17.35 6.59
C GLY A 150 -0.55 16.67 5.66
N GLY A 151 -0.09 15.71 4.86
CA GLY A 151 -0.96 14.89 4.01
C GLY A 151 -0.98 15.28 2.55
N MET A 152 0.20 15.40 1.95
CA MET A 152 0.33 15.65 0.51
C MET A 152 0.14 14.36 -0.30
N VAL A 153 -0.48 14.50 -1.46
CA VAL A 153 -0.69 13.46 -2.47
C VAL A 153 -0.11 13.97 -3.79
N GLY A 154 0.97 13.36 -4.26
CA GLY A 154 1.66 13.74 -5.49
C GLY A 154 1.42 12.76 -6.63
N VAL A 155 1.36 13.24 -7.86
CA VAL A 155 1.40 12.41 -9.07
C VAL A 155 2.59 12.82 -9.91
N MET A 156 3.39 11.85 -10.31
CA MET A 156 4.54 12.02 -11.19
C MET A 156 4.35 11.24 -12.48
N ASP A 157 4.83 11.76 -13.59
CA ASP A 157 5.05 10.97 -14.80
C ASP A 157 6.21 10.00 -14.52
N ALA A 158 6.00 8.71 -14.73
CA ALA A 158 6.98 7.71 -14.33
C ALA A 158 8.10 7.52 -15.37
N GLU A 159 7.86 7.93 -16.62
CA GLU A 159 8.88 7.91 -17.66
C GLU A 159 9.84 9.09 -17.49
N THR A 160 9.29 10.30 -17.52
CA THR A 160 10.08 11.53 -17.44
C THR A 160 10.50 11.87 -16.02
N LYS A 161 9.82 11.30 -15.01
CA LYS A 161 10.06 11.54 -13.58
C LYS A 161 9.79 13.00 -13.19
N GLU A 162 8.82 13.61 -13.86
CA GLU A 162 8.34 14.98 -13.63
C GLU A 162 7.11 15.02 -12.73
N ALA A 163 6.92 16.09 -11.97
CA ALA A 163 5.65 16.35 -11.27
C ALA A 163 4.53 16.67 -12.27
N VAL A 164 3.36 16.06 -12.03
CA VAL A 164 2.12 16.25 -12.80
C VAL A 164 1.06 16.96 -11.96
N ALA A 165 0.87 16.56 -10.71
CA ALA A 165 -0.16 17.12 -9.83
C ALA A 165 0.22 16.99 -8.35
N LEU A 166 -0.26 17.92 -7.52
CA LEU A 166 -0.03 17.90 -6.08
C LEU A 166 -1.27 18.41 -5.32
N PHE A 167 -1.72 17.62 -4.35
CA PHE A 167 -2.86 17.92 -3.49
C PHE A 167 -2.50 17.81 -2.01
N ARG A 168 -3.29 18.43 -1.13
CA ARG A 168 -3.32 18.16 0.31
C ARG A 168 -4.71 17.68 0.70
N ALA A 169 -4.76 16.63 1.51
CA ALA A 169 -5.99 16.02 1.98
C ALA A 169 -6.86 16.97 2.84
N THR A 170 -8.11 16.58 3.10
CA THR A 170 -9.00 17.33 4.00
C THR A 170 -8.50 17.28 5.44
N GLN A 171 -8.67 18.33 6.23
CA GLN A 171 -8.51 18.26 7.69
C GLN A 171 -9.85 18.15 8.37
N THR A 172 -9.97 17.20 9.29
CA THR A 172 -11.17 17.03 10.13
C THR A 172 -10.88 17.37 11.59
N GLY A 173 -11.89 17.27 12.45
CA GLY A 173 -11.73 17.44 13.90
C GLY A 173 -10.73 16.47 14.55
N THR A 174 -10.37 15.37 13.89
CA THR A 174 -9.38 14.40 14.39
C THR A 174 -7.98 14.59 13.82
N GLY A 175 -7.82 15.45 12.81
CA GLY A 175 -6.52 15.78 12.21
C GLY A 175 -6.50 15.60 10.70
N ARG A 176 -5.29 15.45 10.16
CA ARG A 176 -5.01 15.22 8.73
C ARG A 176 -3.64 14.59 8.57
N THR A 177 -3.59 13.43 7.90
CA THR A 177 -2.34 12.81 7.46
C THR A 177 -2.65 11.88 6.29
N ASN A 178 -1.98 12.05 5.15
CA ASN A 178 -2.00 11.05 4.08
C ASN A 178 -1.07 9.91 4.48
N HIS A 179 -1.66 8.79 4.89
CA HIS A 179 -0.87 7.61 5.23
C HIS A 179 -0.34 6.95 3.97
N MET A 180 -1.26 6.51 3.11
CA MET A 180 -0.97 5.93 1.80
C MET A 180 -2.11 6.28 0.84
N SER A 181 -1.82 6.38 -0.44
CA SER A 181 -2.83 6.57 -1.47
C SER A 181 -2.70 5.48 -2.51
N PHE A 182 -3.82 5.05 -3.06
CA PHE A 182 -3.87 3.90 -3.97
C PHE A 182 -4.60 4.26 -5.26
N TRP A 183 -4.09 3.76 -6.38
CA TRP A 183 -4.85 3.78 -7.62
C TRP A 183 -6.02 2.81 -7.52
N ARG A 184 -7.20 3.24 -7.99
CA ARG A 184 -8.22 2.30 -8.42
C ARG A 184 -7.67 1.50 -9.60
N TYR A 185 -8.06 0.24 -9.72
CA TYR A 185 -7.40 -0.70 -10.64
C TYR A 185 -7.47 -0.32 -12.13
N ASP A 186 -8.43 0.52 -12.53
CA ASP A 186 -8.52 1.08 -13.89
C ASP A 186 -7.67 2.34 -14.11
N GLY A 187 -7.08 2.90 -13.05
CA GLY A 187 -6.31 4.13 -13.08
C GLY A 187 -7.15 5.40 -13.26
N LEU A 188 -8.48 5.32 -13.06
CA LEU A 188 -9.42 6.44 -13.22
C LEU A 188 -9.77 7.15 -11.91
N ALA A 189 -9.28 6.65 -10.78
CA ALA A 189 -9.40 7.32 -9.50
C ALA A 189 -8.19 7.03 -8.61
N ILE A 190 -7.86 7.97 -7.73
CA ILE A 190 -6.92 7.80 -6.63
C ILE A 190 -7.70 7.85 -5.33
N LEU A 191 -7.49 6.87 -4.46
CA LEU A 191 -8.07 6.77 -3.14
C LEU A 191 -7.06 7.29 -2.13
N VAL A 192 -7.43 8.34 -1.39
CA VAL A 192 -6.57 8.99 -0.40
C VAL A 192 -6.92 8.44 0.98
N CYS A 193 -5.95 7.81 1.63
CA CYS A 193 -6.09 7.34 3.01
C CYS A 193 -5.71 8.45 3.98
N ASN A 194 -6.70 9.22 4.39
CA ASN A 194 -6.48 10.24 5.39
C ASN A 194 -6.64 9.65 6.80
N LEU A 195 -5.53 9.12 7.32
CA LEU A 195 -5.48 8.32 8.55
C LEU A 195 -5.98 9.13 9.76
N ASP A 196 -5.36 10.28 10.02
CA ASP A 196 -5.76 11.14 11.14
C ASP A 196 -7.08 11.86 10.87
N GLY A 197 -7.37 12.15 9.59
CA GLY A 197 -8.65 12.72 9.19
C GLY A 197 -9.82 11.75 9.33
N ARG A 198 -9.54 10.43 9.42
CA ARG A 198 -10.52 9.34 9.47
C ARG A 198 -11.51 9.40 8.30
N ILE A 199 -11.01 9.69 7.11
CA ILE A 199 -11.81 9.83 5.90
C ILE A 199 -11.11 9.15 4.73
N VAL A 200 -11.87 8.42 3.91
CA VAL A 200 -11.41 7.96 2.59
C VAL A 200 -11.88 8.99 1.58
N GLU A 201 -10.95 9.52 0.78
CA GLU A 201 -11.24 10.58 -0.20
C GLU A 201 -10.88 10.10 -1.61
N ARG A 202 -11.43 10.75 -2.64
CA ARG A 202 -11.21 10.33 -4.05
C ARG A 202 -10.75 11.51 -4.89
N ILE A 203 -9.69 11.31 -5.66
CA ILE A 203 -9.30 12.20 -6.77
C ILE A 203 -9.66 11.48 -8.06
N ASP A 204 -10.57 12.06 -8.84
CA ASP A 204 -11.01 11.52 -10.13
C ASP A 204 -9.97 11.86 -11.21
N VAL A 205 -9.66 10.90 -12.07
CA VAL A 205 -8.58 11.00 -13.05
C VAL A 205 -9.14 10.90 -14.46
N THR A 206 -8.93 11.95 -15.25
CA THR A 206 -9.30 12.01 -16.67
C THR A 206 -8.08 11.71 -17.53
N ARG A 207 -8.25 10.84 -18.52
CA ARG A 207 -7.19 10.42 -19.45
C ARG A 207 -7.64 10.60 -20.89
N ASP A 208 -6.68 10.84 -21.78
CA ASP A 208 -6.91 10.75 -23.22
C ASP A 208 -6.85 9.29 -23.73
N ALA A 209 -7.04 9.11 -25.04
CA ALA A 209 -7.02 7.80 -25.68
C ALA A 209 -5.66 7.08 -25.60
N THR A 210 -4.57 7.81 -25.34
CA THR A 210 -3.24 7.22 -25.12
C THR A 210 -3.02 6.81 -23.67
N GLY A 211 -3.94 7.14 -22.76
CA GLY A 211 -3.79 6.92 -21.32
C GLY A 211 -3.03 8.03 -20.60
N ARG A 212 -2.68 9.13 -21.29
CA ARG A 212 -2.07 10.31 -20.66
C ARG A 212 -3.12 11.01 -19.80
N ILE A 213 -2.75 11.36 -18.58
CA ILE A 213 -3.61 12.13 -17.68
C ILE A 213 -3.75 13.56 -18.22
N THR A 214 -5.00 13.99 -18.41
CA THR A 214 -5.37 15.34 -18.87
C THR A 214 -6.07 16.15 -17.80
N GLY A 215 -6.51 15.51 -16.70
CA GLY A 215 -7.10 16.19 -15.56
C GLY A 215 -7.12 15.32 -14.31
N LEU A 216 -6.97 15.95 -13.14
CA LEU A 216 -7.20 15.34 -11.84
C LEU A 216 -8.10 16.26 -11.01
N SER A 217 -9.21 15.73 -10.50
CA SER A 217 -10.17 16.52 -9.72
C SER A 217 -10.35 15.90 -8.34
N TYR A 218 -9.99 16.63 -7.28
CA TYR A 218 -10.23 16.21 -5.91
C TYR A 218 -11.73 16.28 -5.62
N ASN A 219 -12.41 15.14 -5.53
CA ASN A 219 -13.86 15.07 -5.44
C ASN A 219 -14.31 15.02 -3.97
N MET A 220 -14.69 16.18 -3.42
CA MET A 220 -15.12 16.26 -2.02
C MET A 220 -16.43 15.50 -1.76
N ARG A 221 -17.30 15.36 -2.77
CA ARG A 221 -18.58 14.63 -2.66
C ARG A 221 -18.36 13.12 -2.58
N ALA A 222 -17.24 12.62 -3.08
CA ALA A 222 -16.87 11.22 -2.97
C ALA A 222 -16.32 10.87 -1.57
N GLY A 223 -15.91 11.87 -0.77
CA GLY A 223 -15.35 11.64 0.56
C GLY A 223 -16.32 10.92 1.49
N MET A 224 -15.81 9.93 2.23
CA MET A 224 -16.58 9.12 3.17
C MET A 224 -15.81 8.98 4.49
N GLY A 225 -16.38 9.55 5.54
CA GLY A 225 -15.89 9.41 6.90
C GLY A 225 -16.02 7.99 7.42
N VAL A 226 -15.02 7.56 8.18
CA VAL A 226 -15.03 6.28 8.91
C VAL A 226 -15.07 6.48 10.43
N GLY A 227 -15.01 7.72 10.92
CA GLY A 227 -15.03 8.04 12.33
C GLY A 227 -16.44 8.31 12.86
N LYS A 228 -16.50 8.99 14.00
CA LYS A 228 -17.73 9.54 14.60
C LYS A 228 -17.60 11.04 14.86
N GLY A 229 -18.71 11.77 14.77
CA GLY A 229 -18.77 13.21 15.01
C GLY A 229 -17.86 14.01 14.06
N GLN A 230 -17.61 13.50 12.86
CA GLN A 230 -16.64 14.10 11.96
C GLN A 230 -17.19 15.37 11.31
N THR A 231 -16.33 16.37 11.22
CA THR A 231 -16.59 17.63 10.53
C THR A 231 -15.34 18.05 9.77
N VAL A 232 -15.53 18.77 8.66
CA VAL A 232 -14.41 19.44 7.97
C VAL A 232 -13.97 20.64 8.81
N VAL A 233 -12.68 20.69 9.14
CA VAL A 233 -12.00 21.86 9.72
C VAL A 233 -11.34 22.68 8.61
N GLU A 234 -10.65 22.00 7.70
CA GLU A 234 -10.05 22.61 6.51
C GLU A 234 -10.34 21.75 5.27
N PRO A 235 -10.93 22.29 4.19
CA PRO A 235 -11.09 21.59 2.93
C PRO A 235 -9.73 21.18 2.30
N PRO A 236 -9.72 20.29 1.28
CA PRO A 236 -8.49 19.92 0.60
C PRO A 236 -7.87 21.12 -0.14
N ARG A 237 -6.61 20.97 -0.55
CA ARG A 237 -5.88 21.96 -1.37
C ARG A 237 -5.32 21.33 -2.62
N VAL A 238 -5.16 22.14 -3.67
CA VAL A 238 -4.37 21.81 -4.86
C VAL A 238 -3.26 22.83 -5.01
N TYR A 239 -2.08 22.38 -5.45
CA TYR A 239 -0.91 23.23 -5.63
C TYR A 239 -0.54 23.29 -7.11
N LEU A 240 -0.55 24.49 -7.67
CA LEU A 240 -0.34 24.73 -9.10
C LEU A 240 0.85 25.67 -9.33
N GLY A 241 1.48 25.54 -10.49
CA GLY A 241 2.69 26.25 -10.87
C GLY A 241 3.57 25.37 -11.75
N SER A 242 4.80 25.79 -12.00
CA SER A 242 5.76 25.00 -12.78
C SER A 242 6.46 23.95 -11.91
N ASN A 243 6.68 22.75 -12.46
CA ASN A 243 7.55 21.73 -11.89
C ASN A 243 9.04 22.11 -12.02
N ALA A 244 9.91 21.22 -11.54
CA ALA A 244 11.37 21.43 -11.56
C ALA A 244 11.99 21.72 -12.94
N VAL A 245 11.31 21.36 -14.03
CA VAL A 245 11.77 21.56 -15.42
C VAL A 245 10.92 22.57 -16.20
N GLY A 246 10.01 23.29 -15.52
CA GLY A 246 9.26 24.40 -16.10
C GLY A 246 7.88 24.06 -16.66
N HIS A 247 7.44 22.79 -16.62
CA HIS A 247 6.10 22.41 -17.09
C HIS A 247 5.03 22.63 -16.02
N PRO A 248 3.81 23.07 -16.39
CA PRO A 248 2.76 23.36 -15.43
C PRO A 248 2.17 22.08 -14.81
N LEU A 249 1.95 22.09 -13.50
CA LEU A 249 1.11 21.10 -12.82
C LEU A 249 -0.36 21.34 -13.16
N ILE A 250 -1.12 20.24 -13.17
CA ILE A 250 -2.58 20.25 -13.38
C ILE A 250 -3.30 19.75 -12.12
N GLY A 251 -4.55 20.20 -11.95
CA GLY A 251 -5.41 19.74 -10.87
C GLY A 251 -6.51 20.74 -10.55
N SER A 252 -7.60 20.24 -9.99
CA SER A 252 -8.71 21.05 -9.49
C SER A 252 -9.36 20.40 -8.27
N ILE A 253 -10.22 21.12 -7.58
CA ILE A 253 -11.10 20.60 -6.54
C ILE A 253 -12.55 20.72 -7.01
N GLU A 254 -13.29 19.61 -6.93
CA GLU A 254 -14.74 19.61 -7.05
C GLU A 254 -15.36 19.76 -5.66
N GLY A 255 -15.91 20.94 -5.40
CA GLY A 255 -16.54 21.29 -4.13
C GLY A 255 -17.78 20.45 -3.80
N GLY A 256 -18.00 20.23 -2.51
CA GLY A 256 -19.16 19.52 -1.99
C GLY A 256 -18.97 19.08 -0.55
N THR A 257 -19.90 18.25 -0.07
CA THR A 257 -19.88 17.75 1.30
C THR A 257 -19.60 16.26 1.29
N SER A 258 -18.61 15.83 2.06
CA SER A 258 -18.33 14.41 2.31
C SER A 258 -19.39 13.77 3.19
N ASP A 259 -19.63 12.47 3.05
CA ASP A 259 -20.51 11.72 3.94
C ASP A 259 -19.83 11.49 5.30
N PHE A 260 -20.29 12.19 6.33
CA PHE A 260 -19.85 12.02 7.72
C PHE A 260 -20.92 11.38 8.61
N SER A 261 -21.82 10.57 8.05
CA SER A 261 -22.68 9.71 8.87
C SER A 261 -21.82 8.88 9.84
N ASP A 262 -22.19 8.91 11.12
CA ASP A 262 -21.56 8.10 12.17
C ASP A 262 -21.90 6.61 12.04
N LEU A 263 -22.91 6.26 11.26
CA LEU A 263 -23.45 4.91 11.16
C LEU A 263 -23.11 4.25 9.82
N THR A 264 -22.86 2.95 9.88
CA THR A 264 -22.85 2.06 8.72
C THR A 264 -24.28 1.80 8.23
N PRO A 265 -24.46 1.25 7.02
CA PRO A 265 -25.78 0.91 6.50
C PRO A 265 -26.60 -0.06 7.38
N ASN A 266 -25.95 -0.93 8.16
CA ASN A 266 -26.65 -1.79 9.11
C ASN A 266 -27.00 -1.09 10.45
N GLY A 267 -26.70 0.21 10.57
CA GLY A 267 -27.05 1.02 11.76
C GLY A 267 -26.06 0.91 12.92
N PHE A 268 -24.88 0.32 12.72
CA PHE A 268 -23.82 0.26 13.73
C PHE A 268 -22.90 1.46 13.64
N CYS A 269 -22.29 1.85 14.75
CA CYS A 269 -21.29 2.90 14.73
C CYS A 269 -20.13 2.55 13.79
N LYS A 270 -19.76 3.47 12.89
CA LYS A 270 -18.52 3.37 12.13
C LYS A 270 -17.36 3.28 13.12
N GLU A 271 -17.29 4.18 14.11
CA GLU A 271 -16.38 4.11 15.25
C GLU A 271 -17.15 3.99 16.59
N ASN A 272 -16.72 3.08 17.46
CA ASN A 272 -17.40 2.78 18.73
C ASN A 272 -17.73 4.02 19.57
N GLY A 273 -18.91 4.00 20.20
CA GLY A 273 -19.40 5.08 21.06
C GLY A 273 -19.83 6.31 20.28
N CYS A 274 -20.44 6.12 19.11
CA CYS A 274 -21.19 7.16 18.42
C CYS A 274 -22.53 7.43 19.13
N THR A 275 -23.19 8.55 18.83
CA THR A 275 -24.41 8.97 19.53
C THR A 275 -25.70 8.35 18.99
N GLY A 276 -25.70 7.89 17.74
CA GLY A 276 -26.91 7.48 17.00
C GLY A 276 -27.10 5.98 16.80
N GLY A 277 -26.20 5.13 17.29
CA GLY A 277 -26.24 3.69 17.06
C GLY A 277 -25.47 2.90 18.12
N SER A 278 -25.60 1.58 18.08
CA SER A 278 -24.81 0.69 18.94
C SER A 278 -23.46 0.40 18.31
N ASN A 279 -22.50 -0.01 19.16
CA ASN A 279 -21.29 -0.66 18.65
C ASN A 279 -21.67 -1.95 17.90
N GLY A 280 -20.82 -2.35 16.97
CA GLY A 280 -20.93 -3.63 16.28
C GLY A 280 -20.87 -4.83 17.24
N SER A 281 -21.46 -5.96 16.84
CA SER A 281 -21.69 -7.13 17.71
C SER A 281 -20.43 -7.91 18.13
N SER A 282 -19.32 -7.76 17.39
CA SER A 282 -18.05 -8.46 17.63
C SER A 282 -16.93 -7.47 17.97
N GLY A 283 -17.07 -6.83 19.14
CA GLY A 283 -16.19 -5.75 19.65
C GLY A 283 -16.30 -4.41 18.91
N GLY A 284 -17.01 -4.38 17.78
CA GLY A 284 -17.19 -3.19 16.95
C GLY A 284 -15.86 -2.69 16.38
N ARG A 285 -15.69 -1.38 16.29
CA ARG A 285 -14.50 -0.73 15.72
C ARG A 285 -13.99 0.36 16.68
N PRO A 286 -13.04 0.04 17.57
CA PRO A 286 -12.67 0.91 18.69
C PRO A 286 -11.76 2.08 18.29
N ASN A 287 -11.04 1.97 17.17
CA ASN A 287 -10.19 3.04 16.65
C ASN A 287 -10.14 2.98 15.12
N ASN A 288 -10.70 4.01 14.49
CA ASN A 288 -10.93 4.06 13.04
C ASN A 288 -9.93 4.93 12.29
N ALA A 289 -8.77 5.19 12.87
CA ALA A 289 -7.63 5.62 12.08
C ALA A 289 -7.44 4.62 10.92
N ILE A 290 -7.53 5.12 9.69
CA ILE A 290 -7.46 4.27 8.51
C ILE A 290 -6.01 3.88 8.28
N LEU A 291 -5.75 2.58 8.10
CA LEU A 291 -4.42 2.13 7.73
C LEU A 291 -4.27 2.08 6.22
N CYS A 292 -4.83 1.09 5.53
CA CYS A 292 -4.73 1.04 4.07
C CYS A 292 -6.06 0.70 3.40
N PRO A 293 -6.47 1.45 2.37
CA PRO A 293 -7.53 1.06 1.46
C PRO A 293 -6.97 0.13 0.37
N ILE A 294 -7.18 -1.18 0.50
CA ILE A 294 -6.72 -2.19 -0.47
C ILE A 294 -7.73 -2.26 -1.63
N PRO A 295 -7.42 -1.73 -2.84
CA PRO A 295 -8.35 -1.74 -3.96
C PRO A 295 -8.43 -3.14 -4.58
N ALA A 296 -9.62 -3.57 -4.96
CA ALA A 296 -9.82 -4.78 -5.74
C ALA A 296 -9.70 -4.52 -7.25
N ASN A 297 -9.44 -5.60 -7.98
CA ASN A 297 -9.25 -5.60 -9.44
C ASN A 297 -10.55 -5.35 -10.22
N ASN A 298 -11.69 -5.16 -9.55
CA ASN A 298 -12.99 -4.92 -10.18
C ASN A 298 -13.29 -3.43 -10.43
N ASN A 299 -12.32 -2.54 -10.18
CA ASN A 299 -12.43 -1.09 -10.37
C ASN A 299 -13.49 -0.40 -9.49
N ALA A 300 -13.88 -1.01 -8.37
CA ALA A 300 -14.93 -0.46 -7.52
C ALA A 300 -14.69 -0.72 -6.04
N LEU A 301 -14.56 -1.99 -5.62
CA LEU A 301 -14.51 -2.32 -4.20
C LEU A 301 -13.13 -2.08 -3.60
N VAL A 302 -13.13 -1.59 -2.36
CA VAL A 302 -11.94 -1.24 -1.59
C VAL A 302 -12.10 -1.79 -0.18
N TYR A 303 -11.05 -2.43 0.33
CA TYR A 303 -11.03 -3.08 1.64
C TYR A 303 -10.20 -2.21 2.59
N VAL A 304 -10.88 -1.51 3.50
CA VAL A 304 -10.29 -0.48 4.36
C VAL A 304 -10.03 -1.02 5.75
N THR A 305 -8.76 -1.29 6.06
CA THR A 305 -8.33 -1.78 7.37
C THR A 305 -8.21 -0.64 8.38
N LEU A 306 -8.48 -0.96 9.65
CA LEU A 306 -8.55 0.01 10.74
C LEU A 306 -7.53 -0.29 11.84
N ALA A 307 -6.95 0.76 12.44
CA ALA A 307 -5.90 0.63 13.44
C ALA A 307 -6.33 -0.21 14.66
N GLY A 308 -7.56 -0.03 15.16
CA GLY A 308 -8.10 -0.79 16.29
C GLY A 308 -8.70 -2.16 15.93
N GLY A 309 -8.68 -2.52 14.65
CA GLY A 309 -9.34 -3.69 14.10
C GLY A 309 -10.73 -3.40 13.55
N GLY A 310 -11.23 -4.39 12.83
CA GLY A 310 -12.38 -4.28 11.95
C GLY A 310 -11.96 -3.93 10.53
N LEU A 311 -12.95 -3.94 9.65
CA LEU A 311 -12.80 -3.69 8.22
C LEU A 311 -14.06 -3.03 7.70
N LEU A 312 -13.91 -2.06 6.80
CA LEU A 312 -15.00 -1.56 5.98
C LEU A 312 -14.72 -1.91 4.52
N VAL A 313 -15.71 -2.49 3.84
CA VAL A 313 -15.65 -2.67 2.38
C VAL A 313 -16.47 -1.56 1.75
N ILE A 314 -15.83 -0.77 0.88
CA ILE A 314 -16.40 0.44 0.28
C ILE A 314 -16.51 0.24 -1.23
N ASP A 315 -17.65 0.61 -1.80
CA ASP A 315 -17.80 0.87 -3.22
C ASP A 315 -17.27 2.27 -3.54
N SER A 316 -16.07 2.32 -4.10
CA SER A 316 -15.42 3.57 -4.49
C SER A 316 -15.90 4.16 -5.81
N SER A 317 -16.74 3.43 -6.56
CA SER A 317 -17.33 3.92 -7.81
C SER A 317 -18.55 4.82 -7.58
N ALA A 318 -19.23 4.65 -6.44
CA ALA A 318 -20.34 5.49 -6.02
C ALA A 318 -19.89 6.91 -5.62
N THR A 319 -20.82 7.87 -5.68
CA THR A 319 -20.59 9.25 -5.18
C THR A 319 -21.83 9.70 -4.39
N PRO A 320 -21.75 9.84 -3.05
CA PRO A 320 -20.60 9.54 -2.19
C PRO A 320 -20.18 8.07 -2.25
N MET A 321 -18.92 7.77 -1.91
CA MET A 321 -18.50 6.39 -1.71
C MET A 321 -19.34 5.75 -0.59
N ALA A 322 -19.65 4.46 -0.71
CA ALA A 322 -20.62 3.81 0.16
C ALA A 322 -20.07 2.51 0.76
N ILE A 323 -20.38 2.26 2.03
CA ILE A 323 -20.05 1.00 2.70
C ILE A 323 -20.98 -0.09 2.17
N VAL A 324 -20.42 -1.23 1.75
CA VAL A 324 -21.17 -2.40 1.27
C VAL A 324 -20.98 -3.64 2.15
N ALA A 325 -20.00 -3.61 3.05
CA ALA A 325 -19.87 -4.58 4.14
C ALA A 325 -19.01 -4.01 5.28
N GLU A 326 -19.16 -4.58 6.46
CA GLU A 326 -18.48 -4.12 7.67
C GLU A 326 -18.15 -5.28 8.60
N TYR A 327 -17.05 -5.14 9.34
CA TYR A 327 -16.55 -6.13 10.28
C TYR A 327 -16.13 -5.50 11.60
N GLY A 328 -16.33 -6.24 12.70
CA GLY A 328 -15.81 -5.91 14.02
C GLY A 328 -14.36 -6.38 14.22
N ASN A 329 -13.70 -5.82 15.24
CA ASN A 329 -12.29 -6.06 15.52
C ASN A 329 -11.98 -7.46 16.06
N GLU A 330 -12.97 -8.15 16.62
CA GLU A 330 -12.83 -9.56 17.02
C GLU A 330 -12.87 -10.50 15.82
N VAL A 331 -13.44 -10.05 14.69
CA VAL A 331 -13.51 -10.82 13.45
C VAL A 331 -12.28 -10.60 12.57
N ILE A 332 -11.83 -9.35 12.46
CA ILE A 332 -10.60 -8.95 11.76
C ILE A 332 -9.77 -8.10 12.70
N ASN A 333 -8.63 -8.62 13.16
CA ASN A 333 -7.79 -7.93 14.12
C ASN A 333 -7.12 -6.68 13.51
N GLY A 334 -6.81 -5.73 14.37
CA GLY A 334 -6.25 -4.43 14.00
C GLY A 334 -4.82 -4.43 13.51
N ALA A 335 -4.41 -3.24 13.09
CA ALA A 335 -3.09 -2.97 12.54
C ALA A 335 -2.72 -3.73 11.25
N GLY A 336 -3.72 -4.18 10.49
CA GLY A 336 -3.53 -4.64 9.11
C GLY A 336 -3.17 -3.47 8.19
N CYS A 337 -2.05 -3.58 7.47
CA CYS A 337 -1.54 -2.52 6.59
C CYS A 337 -1.41 -2.99 5.14
N ALA A 338 -1.34 -4.28 4.88
CA ALA A 338 -1.16 -4.80 3.54
C ALA A 338 -2.23 -5.82 3.13
N GLY A 339 -2.42 -5.93 1.82
CA GLY A 339 -3.34 -6.89 1.24
C GLY A 339 -3.18 -7.00 -0.27
N THR A 340 -3.69 -8.10 -0.81
CA THR A 340 -3.69 -8.35 -2.26
C THR A 340 -4.93 -9.16 -2.64
N GLN A 341 -5.41 -8.96 -3.87
CA GLN A 341 -6.33 -9.90 -4.49
C GLN A 341 -5.56 -11.02 -5.20
N ALA A 342 -6.00 -12.26 -5.05
CA ALA A 342 -5.47 -13.43 -5.77
C ALA A 342 -6.55 -14.51 -5.93
N ASN A 343 -6.73 -15.03 -7.15
CA ASN A 343 -7.74 -16.04 -7.50
C ASN A 343 -9.17 -15.69 -7.00
N GLY A 344 -9.57 -14.42 -7.09
CA GLY A 344 -10.89 -13.97 -6.62
C GLY A 344 -11.06 -13.88 -5.11
N LEU A 345 -9.97 -14.01 -4.35
CA LEU A 345 -9.92 -13.89 -2.90
C LEU A 345 -9.13 -12.64 -2.51
N ILE A 346 -9.54 -11.97 -1.45
CA ILE A 346 -8.80 -10.85 -0.86
C ILE A 346 -8.06 -11.39 0.36
N HIS A 347 -6.74 -11.25 0.34
CA HIS A 347 -5.85 -11.61 1.44
C HIS A 347 -5.44 -10.33 2.17
N LEU A 348 -5.62 -10.31 3.48
CA LEU A 348 -5.30 -9.17 4.36
C LEU A 348 -4.44 -9.64 5.52
N ASP A 349 -3.48 -8.82 5.95
CA ASP A 349 -2.73 -9.06 7.17
C ASP A 349 -3.35 -8.35 8.39
N GLY A 350 -2.92 -8.78 9.58
CA GLY A 350 -3.13 -8.09 10.85
C GLY A 350 -1.81 -8.14 11.63
N GLY A 351 -1.24 -6.96 11.89
CA GLY A 351 0.09 -6.79 12.46
C GLY A 351 0.10 -6.05 13.79
N VAL A 352 1.24 -5.47 14.12
CA VAL A 352 1.50 -4.70 15.33
C VAL A 352 1.09 -3.24 15.14
N SER A 353 0.52 -2.63 16.18
CA SER A 353 0.10 -1.22 16.17
C SER A 353 1.24 -0.24 15.86
N ALA A 354 0.93 0.79 15.06
CA ALA A 354 1.78 1.97 14.87
C ALA A 354 1.82 2.91 16.10
N GLY A 355 0.86 2.75 17.02
CA GLY A 355 0.76 3.51 18.26
C GLY A 355 1.62 2.92 19.38
N THR A 356 1.57 3.51 20.57
CA THR A 356 2.39 3.09 21.74
C THR A 356 2.22 1.62 22.11
N ALA A 357 1.06 1.00 21.84
CA ALA A 357 0.85 -0.44 22.03
C ALA A 357 1.84 -1.29 21.22
N GLY A 358 2.36 -0.77 20.10
CA GLY A 358 3.38 -1.40 19.28
C GLY A 358 4.71 -1.65 19.99
N LEU A 359 4.93 -1.09 21.18
CA LEU A 359 6.12 -1.38 22.00
C LEU A 359 6.14 -2.84 22.49
N THR A 360 4.97 -3.41 22.79
CA THR A 360 4.85 -4.71 23.46
C THR A 360 3.85 -5.64 22.79
N GLN A 361 3.09 -5.15 21.81
CA GLN A 361 2.18 -5.99 21.04
C GLN A 361 2.93 -7.00 20.16
N SER A 362 2.40 -8.22 20.04
CA SER A 362 2.81 -9.21 19.05
C SER A 362 1.57 -9.66 18.29
N THR A 363 1.54 -9.51 16.97
CA THR A 363 0.39 -9.93 16.18
C THR A 363 0.82 -10.35 14.78
N TYR A 364 0.49 -11.58 14.44
CA TYR A 364 0.61 -12.14 13.11
C TYR A 364 -0.67 -12.87 12.75
N ALA A 365 -1.49 -12.25 11.91
CA ALA A 365 -2.72 -12.83 11.40
C ALA A 365 -2.85 -12.61 9.89
N VAL A 366 -3.47 -13.57 9.20
CA VAL A 366 -3.80 -13.49 7.78
C VAL A 366 -5.24 -13.94 7.59
N TYR A 367 -6.04 -13.06 7.00
CA TYR A 367 -7.45 -13.27 6.73
C TYR A 367 -7.70 -13.39 5.22
N VAL A 368 -8.73 -14.15 4.86
CA VAL A 368 -9.19 -14.28 3.48
C VAL A 368 -10.68 -14.05 3.37
N LEU A 369 -11.07 -13.21 2.40
CA LEU A 369 -12.45 -12.89 2.07
C LEU A 369 -12.78 -13.24 0.61
N PRO A 370 -13.95 -13.84 0.33
CA PRO A 370 -14.36 -14.15 -1.04
C PRO A 370 -14.90 -12.91 -1.76
N HIS A 371 -14.12 -12.34 -2.69
CA HIS A 371 -14.45 -11.06 -3.34
C HIS A 371 -15.83 -11.06 -4.02
N ALA A 372 -16.20 -12.18 -4.67
CA ALA A 372 -17.47 -12.31 -5.38
C ALA A 372 -18.71 -12.29 -4.47
N ALA A 373 -18.55 -12.35 -3.15
CA ALA A 373 -19.65 -12.32 -2.18
C ALA A 373 -19.99 -10.91 -1.68
N PHE A 374 -19.30 -9.88 -2.18
CA PHE A 374 -19.58 -8.49 -1.83
C PHE A 374 -20.41 -7.82 -2.93
N PRO A 375 -21.51 -7.14 -2.57
CA PRO A 375 -22.32 -6.41 -3.52
C PRO A 375 -21.69 -5.05 -3.87
N PHE A 376 -22.35 -4.32 -4.77
CA PHE A 376 -22.10 -2.91 -5.03
C PHE A 376 -23.19 -2.07 -4.36
N ALA A 377 -22.96 -0.79 -4.17
CA ALA A 377 -23.96 0.09 -3.57
C ALA A 377 -25.19 0.23 -4.51
N PRO A 378 -26.42 0.36 -3.98
CA PRO A 378 -26.77 0.55 -2.57
C PRO A 378 -26.92 -0.74 -1.76
N GLU A 379 -26.82 -1.91 -2.37
CA GLU A 379 -26.86 -3.19 -1.65
C GLU A 379 -25.67 -3.32 -0.70
N HIS A 380 -25.90 -3.96 0.45
CA HIS A 380 -24.87 -4.21 1.46
C HIS A 380 -25.13 -5.54 2.16
N ASN A 381 -24.05 -6.15 2.63
CA ASN A 381 -24.11 -7.34 3.46
C ASN A 381 -24.45 -6.99 4.91
N SER A 382 -25.02 -7.96 5.62
CA SER A 382 -25.14 -7.90 7.07
C SER A 382 -23.77 -7.81 7.75
N GLU A 383 -23.73 -7.28 8.96
CA GLU A 383 -22.50 -7.18 9.76
C GLU A 383 -21.76 -8.53 9.83
N ASN A 384 -20.44 -8.49 9.65
CA ASN A 384 -19.53 -9.64 9.69
C ASN A 384 -19.81 -10.69 8.60
N GLN A 385 -20.51 -10.34 7.51
CA GLN A 385 -20.79 -11.24 6.39
C GLN A 385 -20.19 -10.77 5.06
N PRO A 386 -19.63 -11.69 4.25
CA PRO A 386 -19.35 -13.10 4.57
C PRO A 386 -18.29 -13.23 5.68
N LEU A 387 -18.37 -14.30 6.49
CA LEU A 387 -17.33 -14.59 7.49
C LEU A 387 -15.95 -14.75 6.83
N PRO A 388 -14.90 -14.08 7.34
CA PRO A 388 -13.55 -14.30 6.85
C PRO A 388 -13.03 -15.69 7.23
N VAL A 389 -12.20 -16.24 6.35
CA VAL A 389 -11.38 -17.40 6.68
C VAL A 389 -10.11 -16.90 7.37
N VAL A 390 -9.90 -17.29 8.62
CA VAL A 390 -8.63 -17.08 9.32
C VAL A 390 -7.64 -18.14 8.82
N VAL A 391 -6.67 -17.72 8.01
CA VAL A 391 -5.69 -18.62 7.39
C VAL A 391 -4.48 -18.83 8.30
N ILE A 392 -4.00 -17.74 8.89
CA ILE A 392 -2.97 -17.74 9.92
C ILE A 392 -3.48 -16.89 11.07
N LYS A 393 -3.34 -17.40 12.29
CA LYS A 393 -3.42 -16.61 13.50
C LYS A 393 -2.47 -17.24 14.49
N ASP A 394 -1.35 -16.55 14.73
CA ASP A 394 -0.29 -17.09 15.56
C ASP A 394 -0.79 -17.27 17.02
N PRO A 395 -0.57 -18.45 17.63
CA PRO A 395 -1.07 -18.75 18.97
C PRO A 395 -0.40 -17.93 20.08
N THR A 396 0.70 -17.22 19.77
CA THR A 396 1.42 -16.35 20.70
C THR A 396 1.06 -14.87 20.52
N ASN A 397 0.06 -14.57 19.68
CA ASN A 397 -0.45 -13.21 19.55
C ASN A 397 -0.88 -12.66 20.91
N THR A 398 -0.56 -11.41 21.19
CA THR A 398 -1.02 -10.76 22.43
C THR A 398 -2.53 -10.55 22.39
N LEU A 399 -3.16 -10.43 23.57
CA LEU A 399 -4.59 -10.15 23.72
C LEU A 399 -4.91 -8.66 23.44
N THR A 400 -4.57 -8.21 22.23
CA THR A 400 -4.62 -6.82 21.76
C THR A 400 -5.25 -6.75 20.38
N ASN A 401 -5.60 -5.55 19.88
CA ASN A 401 -6.14 -5.34 18.53
C ASN A 401 -7.39 -6.18 18.20
N GLY A 402 -8.23 -6.47 19.21
CA GLY A 402 -9.41 -7.33 19.06
C GLY A 402 -9.10 -8.83 19.10
N ASN A 403 -7.85 -9.23 19.36
CA ASN A 403 -7.55 -10.62 19.63
C ASN A 403 -7.97 -10.98 21.06
N HIS A 404 -8.98 -11.85 21.18
CA HIS A 404 -9.45 -12.40 22.45
C HIS A 404 -9.39 -13.93 22.47
N ASP A 405 -8.84 -14.53 21.43
CA ASP A 405 -8.71 -15.97 21.34
C ASP A 405 -7.59 -16.41 22.28
N HIS A 406 -7.70 -17.60 22.87
CA HIS A 406 -6.69 -18.28 23.71
C HIS A 406 -6.30 -17.61 25.06
N SER A 407 -5.50 -18.32 25.85
CA SER A 407 -4.93 -17.89 27.15
C SER A 407 -3.66 -17.04 26.96
N GLY A 408 -3.70 -16.08 26.03
CA GLY A 408 -2.52 -15.30 25.64
C GLY A 408 -2.14 -14.24 26.66
N GLU A 409 -0.92 -13.72 26.54
CA GLU A 409 -0.45 -12.61 27.35
C GLU A 409 -0.97 -11.27 26.78
N ALA A 410 -1.21 -10.29 27.66
CA ALA A 410 -1.63 -8.94 27.25
C ALA A 410 -0.49 -8.12 26.61
N SER A 411 0.76 -8.54 26.84
CA SER A 411 1.97 -7.91 26.32
C SER A 411 3.04 -8.96 26.05
N ASN A 412 3.99 -8.61 25.18
CA ASN A 412 5.22 -9.33 24.93
C ASN A 412 6.38 -8.34 24.97
N ASP A 413 7.13 -8.37 26.05
CA ASP A 413 8.18 -7.39 26.35
C ASP A 413 9.57 -7.82 25.85
N THR A 414 9.65 -8.83 24.97
CA THR A 414 10.93 -9.35 24.46
C THR A 414 11.64 -8.42 23.47
N GLY A 415 11.08 -7.23 23.19
CA GLY A 415 11.66 -6.24 22.29
C GLY A 415 11.67 -6.70 20.83
N GLN A 416 12.57 -6.17 20.00
CA GLN A 416 12.70 -6.55 18.58
C GLN A 416 14.11 -7.04 18.23
N ILE A 417 14.96 -7.32 19.22
CA ILE A 417 16.33 -7.77 18.97
C ILE A 417 16.31 -9.17 18.32
N PRO A 418 16.91 -9.35 17.13
CA PRO A 418 16.96 -10.64 16.44
C PRO A 418 17.53 -11.76 17.31
N GLY A 419 16.92 -12.94 17.25
CA GLY A 419 17.32 -14.11 18.04
C GLY A 419 16.95 -14.05 19.53
N THR A 420 16.52 -12.89 20.05
CA THR A 420 16.01 -12.73 21.42
C THR A 420 14.49 -12.59 21.44
N THR A 421 13.94 -11.81 20.52
CA THR A 421 12.51 -11.52 20.46
C THR A 421 11.68 -12.74 20.06
N THR A 422 10.52 -12.89 20.70
CA THR A 422 9.47 -13.84 20.30
C THR A 422 8.30 -13.14 19.62
N ARG A 423 8.36 -11.81 19.47
CA ARG A 423 7.30 -11.02 18.85
C ARG A 423 7.23 -11.26 17.36
N ARG A 424 6.04 -11.11 16.81
CA ARG A 424 5.77 -11.20 15.38
C ARG A 424 4.99 -9.97 14.92
N ASP A 425 5.23 -9.54 13.68
CA ASP A 425 4.52 -8.45 13.03
C ASP A 425 4.25 -8.83 11.57
N ALA A 426 3.01 -9.19 11.25
CA ALA A 426 2.62 -9.42 9.86
C ALA A 426 2.62 -8.09 9.11
N HIS A 427 3.48 -7.98 8.10
CA HIS A 427 3.57 -6.78 7.28
C HIS A 427 4.01 -7.09 5.86
N GLY A 428 3.35 -6.45 4.90
CA GLY A 428 3.60 -6.68 3.49
C GLY A 428 2.93 -7.96 3.02
N VAL A 429 2.15 -7.85 1.95
CA VAL A 429 1.40 -8.96 1.35
C VAL A 429 1.49 -8.84 -0.16
N VAL A 430 1.91 -9.90 -0.84
CA VAL A 430 2.00 -9.93 -2.31
C VAL A 430 1.62 -11.31 -2.85
N ALA A 431 0.87 -11.34 -3.95
CA ALA A 431 0.59 -12.57 -4.67
C ALA A 431 1.66 -12.85 -5.73
N THR A 432 2.01 -14.12 -5.96
CA THR A 432 2.78 -14.54 -7.14
C THR A 432 2.05 -14.16 -8.42
N VAL A 433 2.77 -14.01 -9.54
CA VAL A 433 2.18 -13.62 -10.84
C VAL A 433 1.10 -14.60 -11.31
N ASP A 434 1.28 -15.89 -11.05
CA ASP A 434 0.30 -16.94 -11.36
C ASP A 434 -0.80 -17.09 -10.29
N GLU A 435 -0.77 -16.22 -9.28
CA GLU A 435 -1.65 -16.14 -8.13
C GLU A 435 -1.70 -17.41 -7.27
N LYS A 436 -0.85 -18.43 -7.50
CA LYS A 436 -0.91 -19.69 -6.75
C LYS A 436 -0.59 -19.52 -5.28
N TYR A 437 0.25 -18.54 -4.96
CA TYR A 437 0.70 -18.26 -3.60
C TYR A 437 0.58 -16.78 -3.27
N VAL A 438 0.32 -16.50 -1.99
CA VAL A 438 0.43 -15.19 -1.37
C VAL A 438 1.52 -15.28 -0.32
N HIS A 439 2.42 -14.30 -0.34
CA HIS A 439 3.55 -14.17 0.57
C HIS A 439 3.26 -13.02 1.52
N THR A 440 3.51 -13.22 2.81
CA THR A 440 3.39 -12.16 3.82
C THR A 440 4.61 -12.13 4.73
N GLY A 441 5.19 -10.93 4.89
CA GLY A 441 6.40 -10.72 5.68
C GLY A 441 6.11 -10.78 7.18
N ASP A 442 7.07 -11.28 7.93
CA ASP A 442 7.20 -11.07 9.36
C ASP A 442 8.34 -10.09 9.60
N ARG A 443 7.98 -8.84 9.86
CA ARG A 443 8.95 -7.73 9.98
C ARG A 443 9.92 -7.95 11.14
N ILE A 444 9.47 -8.56 12.24
CA ILE A 444 10.30 -8.75 13.45
C ILE A 444 11.13 -10.04 13.36
N GLN A 445 10.53 -11.13 12.87
CA GLN A 445 11.22 -12.43 12.83
C GLN A 445 12.04 -12.67 11.56
N ASN A 446 12.04 -11.73 10.61
CA ASN A 446 12.76 -11.85 9.34
C ASN A 446 12.36 -13.07 8.51
N LYS A 447 11.07 -13.42 8.54
CA LYS A 447 10.51 -14.57 7.83
C LYS A 447 9.45 -14.13 6.84
N VAL A 448 9.10 -15.02 5.93
CA VAL A 448 7.95 -14.84 5.04
C VAL A 448 7.09 -16.11 5.09
N GLU A 449 5.83 -15.95 5.46
CA GLU A 449 4.84 -17.03 5.40
C GLU A 449 4.20 -17.10 4.01
N VAL A 450 3.96 -18.32 3.53
CA VAL A 450 3.41 -18.58 2.20
C VAL A 450 2.06 -19.28 2.32
N VAL A 451 1.03 -18.63 1.79
CA VAL A 451 -0.34 -19.12 1.73
C VAL A 451 -0.63 -19.59 0.32
N LYS A 452 -1.10 -20.84 0.16
CA LYS A 452 -1.67 -21.30 -1.12
C LYS A 452 -3.07 -20.70 -1.27
N THR A 453 -3.43 -20.27 -2.47
CA THR A 453 -4.71 -19.58 -2.74
C THR A 453 -5.80 -20.51 -3.30
N ARG A 454 -5.43 -21.57 -4.02
CA ARG A 454 -6.37 -22.50 -4.68
C ARG A 454 -6.71 -23.73 -3.84
N GLY A 455 -8.00 -24.10 -3.85
CA GLY A 455 -8.49 -25.35 -3.25
C GLY A 455 -8.51 -25.31 -1.73
N GLN A 456 -8.96 -24.18 -1.17
CA GLN A 456 -8.87 -23.72 0.23
C GLN A 456 -7.56 -23.00 0.55
N SER A 457 -7.68 -21.74 0.98
CA SER A 457 -6.55 -20.94 1.42
C SER A 457 -5.94 -21.52 2.69
N LYS A 458 -4.65 -21.85 2.65
CA LYS A 458 -3.93 -22.42 3.81
C LYS A 458 -2.43 -22.12 3.77
N PRO A 459 -1.75 -22.06 4.92
CA PRO A 459 -0.29 -21.97 4.98
C PRO A 459 0.34 -23.22 4.38
N VAL A 460 1.43 -23.07 3.63
CA VAL A 460 2.10 -24.17 2.94
C VAL A 460 3.63 -24.16 3.02
N ALA A 461 4.22 -23.04 3.41
CA ALA A 461 5.66 -22.89 3.64
C ALA A 461 5.94 -21.63 4.45
N THR A 462 7.14 -21.57 5.03
CA THR A 462 7.77 -20.39 5.60
C THR A 462 9.22 -20.39 5.13
N TYR A 463 9.81 -19.23 4.88
CA TYR A 463 11.25 -19.12 4.58
C TYR A 463 11.89 -17.94 5.31
N ASP A 464 13.17 -18.09 5.60
CA ASP A 464 13.97 -17.20 6.43
C ASP A 464 14.84 -16.27 5.57
N LEU A 465 14.76 -14.96 5.81
CA LEU A 465 15.51 -13.96 5.06
C LEU A 465 16.94 -13.77 5.58
N THR A 466 17.27 -14.38 6.73
CA THR A 466 18.60 -14.27 7.35
C THR A 466 19.56 -15.38 6.92
N SER A 467 19.06 -16.44 6.29
CA SER A 467 19.87 -17.59 5.83
C SER A 467 20.16 -17.56 4.33
N GLU A 468 21.30 -18.13 3.96
CA GLU A 468 21.75 -18.20 2.56
C GLU A 468 20.75 -18.95 1.67
N ASN A 469 20.15 -20.02 2.20
CA ASN A 469 19.28 -20.92 1.47
C ASN A 469 17.78 -20.72 1.72
N GLY A 470 17.39 -19.78 2.58
CA GLY A 470 15.98 -19.55 2.94
C GLY A 470 15.38 -20.60 3.90
N GLU A 471 16.15 -21.62 4.30
CA GLU A 471 15.70 -22.73 5.15
C GLU A 471 16.43 -22.73 6.52
N GLY A 472 16.96 -21.58 6.94
CA GLY A 472 17.67 -21.41 8.22
C GLY A 472 19.10 -21.93 8.22
N ARG A 473 19.73 -22.12 7.05
CA ARG A 473 21.13 -22.59 6.94
C ARG A 473 22.00 -21.65 6.10
N GLY A 474 23.24 -21.47 6.55
CA GLY A 474 24.16 -20.50 5.96
C GLY A 474 23.80 -19.07 6.35
N ILE A 475 24.58 -18.10 5.89
CA ILE A 475 24.39 -16.69 6.22
C ILE A 475 23.88 -15.93 4.98
N GLY A 476 22.76 -15.24 5.13
CA GLY A 476 22.11 -14.46 4.10
C GLY A 476 22.89 -13.18 3.72
N PRO A 477 22.52 -12.56 2.59
CA PRO A 477 23.23 -11.40 2.04
C PRO A 477 23.06 -10.12 2.88
N CYS A 478 22.05 -10.05 3.75
CA CYS A 478 21.86 -8.90 4.63
C CYS A 478 23.06 -8.67 5.54
N LEU A 479 23.77 -9.73 6.00
CA LEU A 479 24.99 -9.58 6.80
C LEU A 479 26.02 -8.66 6.13
N ALA A 480 26.30 -8.88 4.84
CA ALA A 480 27.26 -8.08 4.09
C ALA A 480 26.75 -6.66 3.82
N ALA A 481 25.43 -6.49 3.76
CA ALA A 481 24.77 -5.20 3.58
C ALA A 481 24.46 -4.48 4.92
N SER A 482 24.78 -5.07 6.07
CA SER A 482 24.51 -4.45 7.37
C SER A 482 25.32 -3.17 7.56
N VAL A 483 24.81 -2.25 8.38
CA VAL A 483 25.56 -1.11 8.90
C VAL A 483 26.70 -1.57 9.79
N THR A 484 27.81 -0.82 9.76
CA THR A 484 29.06 -1.17 10.45
C THR A 484 29.58 -0.05 11.33
N ASP A 485 28.90 1.08 11.37
CA ASP A 485 29.24 2.30 12.10
C ASP A 485 28.61 2.36 13.50
N ASP A 486 27.95 1.28 13.93
CA ASP A 486 27.62 0.97 15.31
C ASP A 486 28.02 -0.49 15.61
N PRO A 487 29.12 -0.75 16.35
CA PRO A 487 29.59 -2.10 16.63
C PRO A 487 28.64 -2.95 17.49
N SER A 488 27.66 -2.33 18.16
CA SER A 488 26.70 -3.01 19.04
C SER A 488 25.36 -3.30 18.37
N MET A 489 25.16 -2.81 17.15
CA MET A 489 23.96 -3.07 16.36
C MET A 489 23.92 -4.56 15.93
N PRO A 490 22.81 -5.29 16.16
CA PRO A 490 22.60 -6.59 15.55
C PRO A 490 22.74 -6.52 14.03
N VAL A 491 23.44 -7.49 13.45
CA VAL A 491 23.66 -7.59 12.00
C VAL A 491 22.82 -8.72 11.40
N ASN A 492 22.73 -8.76 10.07
CA ASN A 492 21.93 -9.74 9.32
C ASN A 492 20.45 -9.74 9.73
N ASP A 493 19.92 -8.54 9.95
CA ASP A 493 18.54 -8.25 10.31
C ASP A 493 17.85 -7.48 9.17
N PRO A 494 17.16 -8.16 8.24
CA PRO A 494 16.49 -7.53 7.10
C PRO A 494 15.34 -6.58 7.45
N ALA A 495 14.55 -6.91 8.47
CA ALA A 495 13.27 -6.29 8.82
C ALA A 495 12.38 -6.03 7.59
N PRO A 496 11.79 -7.08 6.97
CA PRO A 496 11.02 -6.94 5.74
C PRO A 496 9.76 -6.10 5.94
N ASP A 497 9.48 -5.22 5.00
CA ASP A 497 8.28 -4.38 4.98
C ASP A 497 7.43 -4.65 3.72
N LEU A 498 6.91 -3.62 3.05
CA LEU A 498 6.04 -3.78 1.89
C LEU A 498 6.79 -4.44 0.72
N ILE A 499 6.06 -5.29 -0.01
CA ILE A 499 6.61 -6.23 -0.99
C ILE A 499 5.94 -6.01 -2.35
N SER A 500 6.73 -5.98 -3.43
CA SER A 500 6.26 -6.03 -4.81
C SER A 500 6.86 -7.24 -5.53
N ARG A 501 6.40 -7.52 -6.75
CA ARG A 501 6.80 -8.71 -7.52
C ARG A 501 7.37 -8.33 -8.87
N SER A 502 8.45 -8.99 -9.26
CA SER A 502 9.01 -8.87 -10.61
C SER A 502 7.98 -9.26 -11.69
N PRO A 503 8.03 -8.63 -12.88
CA PRO A 503 7.09 -8.93 -13.97
C PRO A 503 7.17 -10.36 -14.48
N ASN A 504 8.37 -10.95 -14.49
CA ASN A 504 8.60 -12.35 -14.89
C ASN A 504 8.21 -13.36 -13.79
N GLY A 505 8.03 -12.91 -12.55
CA GLY A 505 7.65 -13.76 -11.42
C GLY A 505 8.80 -14.58 -10.81
N ASP A 506 10.05 -14.27 -11.16
CA ASP A 506 11.23 -14.97 -10.62
C ASP A 506 11.68 -14.38 -9.27
N TYR A 507 11.34 -13.13 -9.02
CA TYR A 507 11.73 -12.38 -7.83
C TYR A 507 10.55 -11.70 -7.15
N LEU A 508 10.64 -11.58 -5.82
CA LEU A 508 9.95 -10.55 -5.06
C LEU A 508 10.97 -9.48 -4.65
N PHE A 509 10.53 -8.23 -4.63
CA PHE A 509 11.30 -7.12 -4.09
C PHE A 509 10.65 -6.67 -2.79
N VAL A 510 11.43 -6.56 -1.73
CA VAL A 510 10.93 -6.21 -0.40
C VAL A 510 11.68 -4.99 0.12
N ALA A 511 10.95 -4.01 0.62
CA ALA A 511 11.55 -2.91 1.36
C ALA A 511 12.19 -3.43 2.66
N LEU A 512 13.45 -3.05 2.92
CA LEU A 512 14.18 -3.43 4.13
C LEU A 512 14.42 -2.19 4.99
N ARG A 513 14.03 -2.28 6.27
CA ARG A 513 14.07 -1.15 7.19
C ARG A 513 15.47 -0.83 7.66
N GLY A 514 15.64 0.41 8.10
CA GLY A 514 16.90 0.96 8.56
C GLY A 514 17.20 0.72 10.04
N PRO A 515 18.42 1.09 10.47
CA PRO A 515 18.85 0.97 11.87
C PRO A 515 18.18 1.99 12.80
N ALA A 516 17.58 3.05 12.24
CA ALA A 516 16.81 4.05 12.96
C ALA A 516 15.48 4.30 12.22
N PRO A 517 14.55 3.34 12.27
CA PRO A 517 13.32 3.39 11.49
C PRO A 517 12.42 4.57 11.88
N VAL A 518 11.72 5.11 10.89
CA VAL A 518 10.99 6.38 10.93
C VAL A 518 9.51 6.21 11.35
N THR A 519 9.04 4.98 11.52
CA THR A 519 7.61 4.70 11.76
C THR A 519 7.24 4.62 13.23
N ALA A 520 6.88 5.75 13.83
CA ALA A 520 6.17 5.83 15.11
C ALA A 520 6.63 4.75 16.13
N ASN A 521 5.71 4.08 16.83
CA ASN A 521 6.08 3.04 17.79
C ASN A 521 6.07 1.62 17.19
N HIS A 522 6.23 1.46 15.86
CA HIS A 522 6.37 0.13 15.24
C HIS A 522 7.71 -0.52 15.60
N ALA A 523 7.68 -1.84 15.82
CA ALA A 523 8.88 -2.67 15.80
C ALA A 523 9.29 -2.93 14.34
N ALA A 524 10.24 -2.13 13.85
CA ALA A 524 10.65 -2.10 12.45
C ALA A 524 12.16 -1.84 12.28
N GLN A 525 13.00 -2.10 13.29
CA GLN A 525 14.43 -1.86 13.17
C GLN A 525 15.08 -2.96 12.34
N GLY A 526 15.85 -2.57 11.33
CA GLY A 526 16.68 -3.47 10.52
C GLY A 526 18.13 -3.00 10.49
N SER A 527 19.02 -3.83 9.94
CA SER A 527 20.46 -3.55 9.87
C SER A 527 20.95 -3.24 8.46
N CYS A 528 20.22 -3.63 7.41
CA CYS A 528 20.65 -3.55 6.01
C CYS A 528 19.63 -2.76 5.14
N PRO A 529 19.52 -1.44 5.32
CA PRO A 529 18.50 -0.63 4.64
C PRO A 529 18.62 -0.70 3.11
N GLY A 530 17.46 -0.78 2.44
CA GLY A 530 17.38 -0.79 0.99
C GLY A 530 16.26 -1.67 0.46
N VAL A 531 16.52 -2.32 -0.67
CA VAL A 531 15.59 -3.30 -1.25
C VAL A 531 16.21 -4.69 -1.25
N GLY A 532 15.54 -5.63 -0.59
CA GLY A 532 15.85 -7.05 -0.66
C GLY A 532 15.32 -7.65 -1.95
N VAL A 533 16.18 -8.41 -2.64
CA VAL A 533 15.79 -9.20 -3.81
C VAL A 533 15.59 -10.63 -3.34
N ILE A 534 14.34 -11.09 -3.26
CA ILE A 534 14.00 -12.47 -2.89
C ILE A 534 13.88 -13.27 -4.17
N LYS A 535 14.70 -14.31 -4.33
CA LYS A 535 14.54 -15.26 -5.44
C LYS A 535 13.46 -16.27 -5.08
N LEU A 536 12.43 -16.39 -5.92
CA LEU A 536 11.38 -17.37 -5.77
C LEU A 536 11.86 -18.74 -6.26
N GLU A 537 11.49 -19.77 -5.51
CA GLU A 537 11.91 -21.15 -5.74
C GLU A 537 10.70 -22.08 -5.71
N LYS A 538 10.88 -23.31 -6.22
CA LYS A 538 9.84 -24.35 -6.21
C LYS A 538 8.52 -23.84 -6.81
N GLY A 539 8.60 -23.02 -7.87
CA GLY A 539 7.45 -22.42 -8.55
C GLY A 539 6.70 -21.39 -7.70
N GLY A 540 7.41 -20.63 -6.85
CA GLY A 540 6.84 -19.62 -5.96
C GLY A 540 6.42 -20.15 -4.58
N LYS A 541 6.56 -21.44 -4.30
CA LYS A 541 6.17 -22.01 -2.98
C LYS A 541 7.16 -21.64 -1.87
N SER A 542 8.39 -21.26 -2.20
CA SER A 542 9.41 -20.81 -1.25
C SER A 542 10.28 -19.72 -1.86
N GLY A 543 11.19 -19.15 -1.08
CA GLY A 543 12.19 -18.24 -1.60
C GLY A 543 13.36 -18.08 -0.62
N ARG A 544 14.30 -17.23 -1.00
CA ARG A 544 15.45 -16.83 -0.17
C ARG A 544 15.88 -15.42 -0.52
N LEU A 545 16.43 -14.69 0.43
CA LEU A 545 17.04 -13.39 0.16
C LEU A 545 18.30 -13.62 -0.69
N TYR A 546 18.25 -13.20 -1.96
CA TYR A 546 19.29 -13.41 -2.96
C TYR A 546 20.33 -12.28 -2.95
N GLY A 547 19.90 -11.05 -2.68
CA GLY A 547 20.78 -9.89 -2.55
C GLY A 547 20.07 -8.70 -1.90
N VAL A 548 20.84 -7.67 -1.57
CA VAL A 548 20.32 -6.41 -1.03
C VAL A 548 20.86 -5.25 -1.86
N ILE A 549 19.96 -4.48 -2.47
CA ILE A 549 20.28 -3.20 -3.11
C ILE A 549 20.26 -2.14 -2.01
N ARG A 550 21.44 -1.89 -1.43
CA ARG A 550 21.60 -1.01 -0.27
C ARG A 550 21.30 0.44 -0.64
N THR A 551 20.55 1.13 0.22
CA THR A 551 20.36 2.58 0.19
C THR A 551 21.13 3.24 1.33
N THR A 552 21.36 4.54 1.22
CA THR A 552 22.07 5.30 2.26
C THR A 552 21.57 6.72 2.38
N ASN A 553 21.46 7.20 3.61
CA ASN A 553 21.20 8.58 3.93
C ASN A 553 21.90 8.95 5.23
N THR A 554 22.92 9.81 5.13
CA THR A 554 23.62 10.37 6.30
C THR A 554 23.34 11.86 6.49
N VAL A 555 22.38 12.42 5.74
CA VAL A 555 21.94 13.81 5.85
C VAL A 555 21.05 13.98 7.07
N ASP A 556 20.19 12.99 7.34
CA ASP A 556 19.38 12.97 8.55
C ASP A 556 20.27 12.81 9.78
N THR A 557 20.13 13.72 10.74
CA THR A 557 20.85 13.71 12.01
C THR A 557 19.90 13.60 13.20
N ALA A 558 18.61 13.36 12.96
CA ALA A 558 17.63 13.33 14.02
C ALA A 558 17.89 12.14 14.97
N PRO A 559 17.67 12.33 16.28
CA PRO A 559 17.75 11.24 17.24
C PRO A 559 16.58 10.27 17.03
N GLY A 560 16.84 8.98 17.19
CA GLY A 560 15.86 7.92 17.11
C GLY A 560 16.06 6.91 18.23
N SER A 561 14.96 6.37 18.76
CA SER A 561 14.98 5.30 19.76
C SER A 561 13.98 4.24 19.33
N PRO A 562 14.41 3.24 18.54
CA PRO A 562 13.48 2.25 17.99
C PRO A 562 12.79 1.45 19.11
N PRO A 563 11.45 1.30 19.07
CA PRO A 563 10.63 0.59 20.05
C PRO A 563 11.12 -0.82 20.42
N GLY A 564 11.70 -0.98 21.62
CA GLY A 564 12.24 -2.27 22.06
C GLY A 564 13.43 -2.77 21.23
N GLY A 565 14.04 -1.88 20.43
CA GLY A 565 15.22 -2.17 19.60
C GLY A 565 16.51 -1.68 20.23
N HIS A 566 17.59 -1.75 19.46
CA HIS A 566 18.90 -1.20 19.79
C HIS A 566 18.92 0.31 19.59
N ALA A 567 19.45 1.06 20.56
CA ALA A 567 19.64 2.50 20.42
C ALA A 567 20.83 2.79 19.48
N TYR A 568 20.54 2.85 18.18
CA TYR A 568 21.57 3.01 17.15
C TYR A 568 22.34 4.33 17.26
N THR A 569 23.66 4.24 17.25
CA THR A 569 24.60 5.36 17.45
C THR A 569 25.36 5.79 16.19
N GLY A 570 25.21 5.03 15.10
CA GLY A 570 25.83 5.35 13.81
C GLY A 570 25.13 6.50 13.07
N ARG A 571 25.57 6.76 11.84
CA ARG A 571 25.13 7.86 10.97
C ARG A 571 24.13 7.47 9.91
N GLU A 572 23.98 6.19 9.59
CA GLU A 572 23.01 5.74 8.59
C GLU A 572 21.57 6.00 9.06
N ARG A 573 20.72 6.53 8.18
CA ARG A 573 19.32 6.82 8.49
C ARG A 573 18.36 6.36 7.42
N SER A 574 18.85 5.84 6.28
CA SER A 574 17.98 5.32 5.24
C SER A 574 17.01 4.31 5.82
N ASP A 575 15.73 4.47 5.50
CA ASP A 575 14.63 3.65 6.02
C ASP A 575 13.59 3.44 4.93
N VAL A 576 13.85 2.46 4.07
CA VAL A 576 12.97 2.14 2.95
C VAL A 576 11.74 1.42 3.47
N HIS A 577 10.56 2.01 3.25
CA HIS A 577 9.29 1.46 3.72
C HIS A 577 8.49 0.77 2.60
N PHE A 578 8.61 1.28 1.38
CA PHE A 578 7.78 0.86 0.26
C PHE A 578 8.61 0.61 -0.99
N VAL A 579 8.18 -0.36 -1.79
CA VAL A 579 8.76 -0.68 -3.09
C VAL A 579 7.68 -1.03 -4.10
N ASP A 580 7.86 -0.60 -5.34
CA ASP A 580 7.01 -1.00 -6.47
C ASP A 580 7.79 -1.03 -7.78
N ILE A 581 7.17 -1.55 -8.84
CA ILE A 581 7.82 -1.80 -10.12
C ILE A 581 7.07 -1.10 -11.23
N ARG A 582 7.83 -0.40 -12.08
CA ARG A 582 7.38 0.09 -13.37
C ARG A 582 7.92 -0.78 -14.48
N ILE A 583 7.04 -1.41 -15.24
CA ILE A 583 7.40 -2.07 -16.50
C ILE A 583 7.72 -1.00 -17.53
N VAL A 584 8.91 -1.08 -18.12
CA VAL A 584 9.33 -0.21 -19.22
C VAL A 584 9.04 -0.99 -20.50
N GLY A 585 8.08 -0.52 -21.30
CA GLY A 585 7.85 -1.11 -22.62
C GLY A 585 9.15 -1.11 -23.46
N GLU A 586 9.27 -2.03 -24.41
CA GLU A 586 10.27 -1.86 -25.48
C GLU A 586 10.02 -0.48 -26.10
N SER A 587 11.04 0.39 -26.16
CA SER A 587 10.87 1.69 -26.81
C SER A 587 10.43 1.42 -28.24
N THR A 588 9.27 1.93 -28.59
CA THR A 588 8.87 2.06 -29.98
C THR A 588 9.43 3.39 -30.45
N ASP A 589 10.76 3.49 -30.47
CA ASP A 589 11.45 4.56 -31.19
C ASP A 589 11.29 4.36 -32.71
#